data_AF-A0A1G8N328-F1
#
_entry.id   AF-A0A1G8N328-F1
#
_cell.length_a   1.000
_cell.length_b   1.000
_cell.length_c   1.000
_cell.angle_alpha   90.00
_cell.angle_beta   90.00
_cell.angle_gamma   90.00
#
_symmetry.space_group_name_H-M   'P 1'
#
loop_
_entity.id
_entity.type
_entity.pdbx_description
1 polymer ?
#
loop_
_entity_poly.entity_id
_entity_poly.type
_entity_poly.pdbx_seq_one_letter_code
_entity_poly.pdbx_strand_id
1 'polypeptide(L)'
;MESNTQFETYIADEIERHDGVAIPIRSGLLHRLLVRRCKCENLHPNPDDEFSQPSVGPSYRIISDYEKKFLNSERVYQNYFMGEEPIVVERIHPDGYMILNGHHRWAAAMRLGYPKIPIQVVNVVHNQEIKEIVQHSEHNKRVTLDLDEVVFYNGKQGQAEKALPFPLNKIYPDRLRLGIPALFRMLEKNGFDIWVYSMNYYSTDYIKALLRKYHLTATGIVTGTSKRTNPEDKKLMEALYVDNYLYTLHLDNAEVSMFDNVANEFRVYPINDPEHWSRDVINIIKELPSYD
;
A
#
# COMPACT_ATOMS: atom_id res chain seq x y z
N MET A 1 35.59 -2.10 -7.09
CA MET A 1 34.37 -2.56 -7.77
C MET A 1 34.33 -4.06 -7.58
N GLU A 2 33.46 -4.55 -6.69
CA GLU A 2 33.15 -5.97 -6.61
C GLU A 2 32.68 -6.45 -7.99
N SER A 3 33.08 -7.66 -8.39
CA SER A 3 32.57 -8.23 -9.65
C SER A 3 31.05 -8.41 -9.53
N ASN A 4 30.31 -8.28 -10.64
CA ASN A 4 28.85 -8.46 -10.61
C ASN A 4 28.45 -9.80 -9.97
N THR A 5 29.26 -10.84 -10.19
CA THR A 5 29.10 -12.16 -9.57
C THR A 5 29.21 -12.14 -8.05
N GLN A 6 30.15 -11.39 -7.46
CA GLN A 6 30.27 -11.27 -5.99
C GLN A 6 29.04 -10.59 -5.38
N PHE A 7 28.51 -9.57 -6.06
CA PHE A 7 27.33 -8.84 -5.60
C PHE A 7 26.06 -9.68 -5.73
N GLU A 8 25.94 -10.54 -6.74
CA GLU A 8 24.84 -11.52 -6.86
C GLU A 8 24.88 -12.53 -5.74
N THR A 9 26.05 -13.08 -5.44
CA THR A 9 26.21 -14.02 -4.32
C THR A 9 25.80 -13.36 -3.01
N TYR A 10 26.25 -12.12 -2.77
CA TYR A 10 25.83 -11.37 -1.59
C TYR A 10 24.31 -11.17 -1.50
N ILE A 11 23.65 -10.80 -2.59
CA ILE A 11 22.18 -10.65 -2.63
C ILE A 11 21.50 -11.99 -2.34
N ALA A 12 21.94 -13.07 -2.97
CA ALA A 12 21.36 -14.40 -2.79
C ALA A 12 21.48 -14.87 -1.33
N ASP A 13 22.66 -14.71 -0.72
CA ASP A 13 22.91 -15.05 0.68
C ASP A 13 22.03 -14.22 1.64
N GLU A 14 21.86 -12.92 1.36
CA GLU A 14 20.99 -12.04 2.16
C GLU A 14 19.51 -12.40 2.03
N ILE A 15 19.05 -12.79 0.84
CA ILE A 15 17.67 -13.28 0.62
C ILE A 15 17.46 -14.57 1.42
N GLU A 16 18.34 -15.56 1.27
CA GLU A 16 18.23 -16.85 1.96
C GLU A 16 18.23 -16.67 3.49
N ARG A 17 19.02 -15.73 4.01
CA ARG A 17 19.08 -15.43 5.44
C ARG A 17 17.76 -14.89 6.01
N HIS A 18 16.98 -14.15 5.21
CA HIS A 18 15.78 -13.46 5.68
C HIS A 18 14.48 -14.13 5.20
N ASP A 19 14.55 -14.98 4.18
CA ASP A 19 13.39 -15.70 3.66
C ASP A 19 12.79 -16.63 4.72
N GLY A 20 11.50 -16.47 5.00
CA GLY A 20 10.77 -17.20 6.04
C GLY A 20 11.17 -16.94 7.50
N VAL A 21 12.24 -16.18 7.76
CA VAL A 21 12.75 -15.88 9.11
C VAL A 21 12.44 -14.44 9.53
N ALA A 22 12.47 -13.51 8.59
CA ALA A 22 12.22 -12.11 8.87
C ALA A 22 10.74 -11.85 9.22
N ILE A 23 10.51 -11.30 10.42
CA ILE A 23 9.15 -10.95 10.85
C ILE A 23 8.99 -9.42 10.81
N PRO A 24 7.99 -8.88 10.09
CA PRO A 24 7.72 -7.45 10.09
C PRO A 24 7.30 -6.97 11.49
N ILE A 25 7.89 -5.85 11.92
CA ILE A 25 7.53 -5.19 13.18
C ILE A 25 7.00 -3.80 12.90
N ARG A 26 5.85 -3.47 13.52
CA ARG A 26 5.31 -2.12 13.47
C ARG A 26 6.25 -1.10 14.10
N SER A 27 6.60 -0.08 13.33
CA SER A 27 7.36 1.06 13.80
C SER A 27 6.46 2.14 14.39
N GLY A 28 6.78 2.59 15.60
CA GLY A 28 6.10 3.71 16.26
C GLY A 28 6.24 5.03 15.48
N LEU A 29 5.32 5.97 15.73
CA LEU A 29 5.25 7.24 15.00
C LEU A 29 6.55 8.05 15.09
N LEU A 30 7.13 8.20 16.29
CA LEU A 30 8.38 8.94 16.49
C LEU A 30 9.53 8.33 15.70
N HIS A 31 9.62 7.00 15.67
CA HIS A 31 10.65 6.30 14.92
C HIS A 31 10.54 6.59 13.42
N ARG A 32 9.33 6.51 12.86
CA ARG A 32 9.08 6.79 11.44
C ARG A 32 9.34 8.25 11.05
N LEU A 33 9.17 9.18 12.00
CA LEU A 33 9.45 10.60 11.77
C LEU A 33 10.93 10.96 11.88
N LEU A 34 11.65 10.35 12.82
CA LEU A 34 13.05 10.66 13.12
C LEU A 34 14.04 9.86 12.27
N VAL A 35 13.72 8.61 11.94
CA VAL A 35 14.58 7.76 11.12
C VAL A 35 14.32 8.04 9.65
N ARG A 36 15.22 8.84 9.06
CA ARG A 36 15.18 9.24 7.65
C ARG A 36 16.33 8.67 6.82
N ARG A 37 17.32 8.04 7.46
CA ARG A 37 18.49 7.44 6.81
C ARG A 37 18.89 6.17 7.54
N CYS A 38 19.31 5.16 6.79
CA CYS A 38 19.80 3.90 7.33
C CYS A 38 21.14 3.54 6.70
N LYS A 39 21.93 2.70 7.38
CA LYS A 39 23.09 2.06 6.74
C LYS A 39 22.61 1.15 5.62
N CYS A 40 23.32 1.12 4.50
CA CYS A 40 22.93 0.28 3.37
C CYS A 40 22.98 -1.22 3.75
N GLU A 41 23.91 -1.62 4.61
CA GLU A 41 24.03 -2.98 5.17
C GLU A 41 22.84 -3.41 6.05
N ASN A 42 22.07 -2.46 6.58
CA ASN A 42 20.90 -2.75 7.41
C ASN A 42 19.60 -2.79 6.59
N LEU A 43 19.71 -2.80 5.26
CA LEU A 43 18.58 -2.86 4.34
C LEU A 43 18.66 -4.19 3.59
N HIS A 44 17.59 -4.95 3.68
CA HIS A 44 17.51 -6.30 3.15
C HIS A 44 16.54 -6.33 1.95
N PRO A 45 16.91 -6.99 0.85
CA PRO A 45 16.04 -7.11 -0.32
C PRO A 45 14.82 -7.97 0.03
N ASN A 46 13.62 -7.51 -0.34
CA ASN A 46 12.39 -8.29 -0.19
C ASN A 46 12.43 -9.55 -1.08
N PRO A 47 12.32 -10.78 -0.51
CA PRO A 47 12.30 -12.03 -1.29
C PRO A 47 11.18 -12.09 -2.32
N ASP A 48 10.03 -11.46 -2.04
CA ASP A 48 8.86 -11.47 -2.93
C ASP A 48 8.99 -10.51 -4.12
N ASP A 49 10.01 -9.64 -4.14
CA ASP A 49 10.22 -8.65 -5.20
C ASP A 49 10.84 -9.30 -6.44
N GLU A 50 10.47 -8.80 -7.63
CA GLU A 50 11.06 -9.21 -8.92
C GLU A 50 12.59 -9.11 -8.91
N PHE A 51 13.15 -8.11 -8.20
CA PHE A 51 14.59 -7.96 -8.01
C PHE A 51 15.26 -9.20 -7.41
N SER A 52 14.56 -9.92 -6.55
CA SER A 52 15.04 -11.06 -5.76
C SER A 52 14.73 -12.41 -6.40
N GLN A 53 13.90 -12.45 -7.45
CA GLN A 53 13.49 -13.70 -8.08
C GLN A 53 14.63 -14.30 -8.91
N PRO A 54 15.01 -15.58 -8.73
CA PRO A 54 16.11 -16.20 -9.48
C PRO A 54 15.94 -16.18 -11.01
N SER A 55 14.69 -16.18 -11.50
CA SER A 55 14.35 -16.15 -12.92
C SER A 55 14.49 -14.76 -13.56
N VAL A 56 14.47 -13.68 -12.76
CA VAL A 56 14.52 -12.30 -13.25
C VAL A 56 15.76 -11.58 -12.74
N GLY A 57 15.93 -11.55 -11.42
CA GLY A 57 17.10 -11.02 -10.73
C GLY A 57 17.29 -9.51 -10.85
N PRO A 58 18.44 -8.99 -10.37
CA PRO A 58 18.75 -7.57 -10.43
C PRO A 58 18.98 -7.10 -11.88
N SER A 59 18.26 -6.06 -12.28
CA SER A 59 18.51 -5.40 -13.57
C SER A 59 19.74 -4.49 -13.48
N TYR A 60 20.90 -4.99 -13.93
CA TYR A 60 22.15 -4.22 -13.95
C TYR A 60 22.11 -2.95 -14.77
N ARG A 61 21.28 -2.93 -15.82
CA ARG A 61 21.07 -1.71 -16.60
C ARG A 61 20.49 -0.61 -15.71
N ILE A 62 19.44 -0.93 -14.96
CA ILE A 62 18.79 0.02 -14.04
C ILE A 62 19.74 0.41 -12.92
N ILE A 63 20.49 -0.55 -12.35
CA ILE A 63 21.49 -0.28 -11.33
C ILE A 63 22.55 0.70 -11.86
N SER A 64 23.11 0.45 -13.05
CA SER A 64 24.13 1.31 -13.65
C SER A 64 23.60 2.73 -13.96
N ASP A 65 22.34 2.85 -14.36
CA ASP A 65 21.72 4.16 -14.57
C ASP A 65 21.59 4.93 -13.25
N TYR A 66 21.26 4.26 -12.13
CA TYR A 66 21.30 4.87 -10.80
C TYR A 66 22.73 5.17 -10.33
N GLU A 67 23.71 4.32 -10.60
CA GLU A 67 25.11 4.60 -10.31
C GLU A 67 25.58 5.89 -10.99
N LYS A 68 25.27 6.05 -12.29
CA LYS A 68 25.57 7.28 -13.04
C LYS A 68 24.87 8.50 -12.45
N LYS A 69 23.61 8.37 -12.05
CA LYS A 69 22.88 9.46 -11.36
C LYS A 69 23.55 9.85 -10.06
N PHE A 70 23.97 8.88 -9.25
CA PHE A 70 24.68 9.14 -8.00
C PHE A 70 26.01 9.84 -8.24
N LEU A 71 26.78 9.41 -9.24
CA LEU A 71 28.07 10.02 -9.60
C LEU A 71 27.94 11.43 -10.19
N ASN A 72 26.91 11.68 -10.99
CA ASN A 72 26.69 12.98 -11.66
C ASN A 72 25.95 14.00 -10.78
N SER A 73 25.46 13.60 -9.60
CA SER A 73 24.81 14.52 -8.68
C SER A 73 25.84 15.41 -7.95
N GLU A 74 25.99 16.66 -8.39
CA GLU A 74 27.01 17.62 -7.91
C GLU A 74 26.91 18.00 -6.40
N ARG A 75 25.97 17.44 -5.63
CA ARG A 75 25.70 17.82 -4.23
C ARG A 75 25.51 16.62 -3.32
N VAL A 76 26.58 15.87 -3.09
CA VAL A 76 26.61 14.77 -2.09
C VAL A 76 26.75 15.31 -0.64
N TYR A 77 26.85 16.63 -0.44
CA TYR A 77 27.01 17.23 0.88
C TYR A 77 25.68 17.51 1.60
N GLN A 78 25.51 16.76 2.68
CA GLN A 78 24.76 17.04 3.91
C GLN A 78 23.23 17.20 3.92
N ASN A 79 22.52 17.41 2.82
CA ASN A 79 21.04 17.40 2.85
C ASN A 79 20.38 17.25 1.46
N TYR A 80 20.96 16.48 0.54
CA TYR A 80 20.43 16.43 -0.84
C TYR A 80 20.41 15.03 -1.45
N PHE A 81 19.19 14.49 -1.55
CA PHE A 81 18.56 14.15 -2.82
C PHE A 81 17.44 15.18 -3.01
N MET A 82 17.66 16.30 -3.70
CA MET A 82 16.49 17.11 -4.07
C MET A 82 15.83 16.47 -5.28
N GLY A 83 14.69 15.82 -5.01
CA GLY A 83 13.75 15.34 -6.02
C GLY A 83 13.67 13.83 -6.18
N GLU A 84 14.62 13.03 -5.68
CA GLU A 84 14.48 11.57 -5.72
C GLU A 84 13.82 11.03 -4.44
N GLU A 85 12.84 10.14 -4.64
CA GLU A 85 12.04 9.55 -3.58
C GLU A 85 12.91 8.69 -2.63
N PRO A 86 12.66 8.68 -1.31
CA PRO A 86 13.37 7.77 -0.40
C PRO A 86 13.12 6.29 -0.75
N ILE A 87 13.99 5.40 -0.26
CA ILE A 87 13.72 3.96 -0.30
C ILE A 87 12.61 3.67 0.71
N VAL A 88 11.53 3.05 0.26
CA VAL A 88 10.41 2.72 1.14
C VAL A 88 10.71 1.37 1.79
N VAL A 89 10.67 1.34 3.11
CA VAL A 89 11.09 0.18 3.89
C VAL A 89 10.11 -0.13 5.01
N GLU A 90 10.05 -1.38 5.40
CA GLU A 90 9.39 -1.83 6.63
C GLU A 90 10.43 -2.35 7.61
N ARG A 91 10.20 -2.15 8.90
CA ARG A 91 11.12 -2.65 9.94
C ARG A 91 10.89 -4.14 10.14
N ILE A 92 11.96 -4.91 10.32
CA ILE A 92 11.91 -6.36 10.54
C ILE A 92 12.67 -6.78 11.80
N HIS A 93 12.41 -8.00 12.27
CA HIS A 93 13.17 -8.76 13.26
C HIS A 93 13.86 -9.94 12.56
N PRO A 94 15.10 -10.35 12.92
CA PRO A 94 15.91 -9.91 14.06
C PRO A 94 16.53 -8.52 13.94
N ASP A 95 16.86 -8.07 12.74
CA ASP A 95 17.52 -6.78 12.54
C ASP A 95 17.21 -6.11 11.20
N GLY A 96 17.40 -4.79 11.17
CA GLY A 96 17.33 -4.01 9.93
C GLY A 96 15.92 -3.69 9.44
N TYR A 97 15.85 -3.50 8.12
CA TYR A 97 14.63 -3.14 7.39
C TYR A 97 14.52 -3.91 6.09
N MET A 98 13.31 -4.33 5.75
CA MET A 98 13.00 -4.90 4.45
C MET A 98 12.70 -3.80 3.44
N ILE A 99 13.31 -3.87 2.26
CA ILE A 99 13.07 -2.92 1.17
C ILE A 99 11.76 -3.29 0.47
N LEU A 100 10.76 -2.40 0.55
CA LEU A 100 9.50 -2.55 -0.16
C LEU A 100 9.59 -1.95 -1.58
N ASN A 101 10.28 -0.82 -1.70
CA ASN A 101 10.51 -0.17 -2.98
C ASN A 101 11.87 0.55 -3.03
N GLY A 102 12.58 0.40 -4.14
CA GLY A 102 13.87 1.03 -4.38
C GLY A 102 15.07 0.09 -4.34
N HIS A 103 14.88 -1.22 -4.57
CA HIS A 103 15.95 -2.22 -4.57
C HIS A 103 17.13 -1.85 -5.48
N HIS A 104 16.89 -1.47 -6.74
CA HIS A 104 17.98 -1.09 -7.66
C HIS A 104 18.74 0.17 -7.19
N ARG A 105 18.06 1.10 -6.48
CA ARG A 105 18.71 2.30 -5.91
C ARG A 105 19.59 1.94 -4.73
N TRP A 106 19.11 1.07 -3.85
CA TRP A 106 19.92 0.51 -2.76
C TRP A 106 21.13 -0.24 -3.31
N ALA A 107 20.93 -1.09 -4.32
CA ALA A 107 22.00 -1.87 -4.94
C ALA A 107 23.09 -0.98 -5.56
N ALA A 108 22.70 0.07 -6.30
CA ALA A 108 23.63 1.06 -6.82
C ALA A 108 24.42 1.77 -5.71
N ALA A 109 23.76 2.08 -4.59
CA ALA A 109 24.41 2.74 -3.45
C ALA A 109 25.40 1.82 -2.74
N MET A 110 25.05 0.53 -2.57
CA MET A 110 25.95 -0.51 -2.04
C MET A 110 27.19 -0.66 -2.91
N ARG A 111 27.04 -0.78 -4.23
CA ARG A 111 28.15 -0.95 -5.18
C ARG A 111 29.11 0.23 -5.24
N LEU A 112 28.59 1.44 -5.03
CA LEU A 112 29.39 2.66 -4.93
C LEU A 112 29.97 2.91 -3.52
N GLY A 113 29.70 2.02 -2.55
CA GLY A 113 30.25 2.12 -1.20
C GLY A 113 29.63 3.23 -0.35
N TYR A 114 28.38 3.63 -0.63
CA TYR A 114 27.70 4.62 0.20
C TYR A 114 27.39 4.05 1.58
N PRO A 115 27.76 4.72 2.68
CA PRO A 115 27.57 4.17 4.03
C PRO A 115 26.11 4.25 4.49
N LYS A 116 25.33 5.22 4.00
CA LYS A 116 23.93 5.44 4.39
C LYS A 116 23.09 5.99 3.25
N ILE A 117 21.85 5.53 3.15
CA ILE A 117 20.86 5.97 2.15
C ILE A 117 19.58 6.47 2.84
N PRO A 118 18.86 7.45 2.25
CA PRO A 118 17.57 7.88 2.77
C PRO A 118 16.52 6.78 2.70
N ILE A 119 15.74 6.68 3.76
CA ILE A 119 14.65 5.71 3.88
C ILE A 119 13.37 6.39 4.37
N GLN A 120 12.24 5.80 3.99
CA GLN A 120 10.93 6.09 4.53
C GLN A 120 10.39 4.81 5.15
N VAL A 121 10.33 4.80 6.49
CA VAL A 121 9.77 3.68 7.25
C VAL A 121 8.25 3.75 7.20
N VAL A 122 7.62 2.69 6.70
CA VAL A 122 6.16 2.53 6.66
C VAL A 122 5.75 1.27 7.42
N ASN A 123 4.50 1.27 7.87
CA ASN A 123 3.84 0.07 8.39
C ASN A 123 2.82 -0.35 7.33
N VAL A 124 2.89 -1.59 6.86
CA VAL A 124 1.93 -2.18 5.94
C VAL A 124 1.13 -3.28 6.65
N VAL A 125 -0.03 -3.65 6.13
CA VAL A 125 -0.85 -4.74 6.70
C VAL A 125 -0.46 -6.06 6.04
N HIS A 126 -0.07 -7.06 6.82
CA HIS A 126 0.29 -8.39 6.30
C HIS A 126 -0.91 -9.33 6.18
N ASN A 127 -0.78 -10.41 5.41
CA ASN A 127 -1.89 -11.35 5.16
C ASN A 127 -2.45 -11.96 6.46
N GLN A 128 -1.62 -12.19 7.47
CA GLN A 128 -2.08 -12.67 8.78
C GLN A 128 -3.01 -11.67 9.47
N GLU A 129 -2.67 -10.37 9.45
CA GLU A 129 -3.54 -9.32 10.00
C GLU A 129 -4.85 -9.21 9.20
N ILE A 130 -4.80 -9.40 7.88
CA ILE A 130 -6.01 -9.43 7.03
C ILE A 130 -6.93 -10.57 7.46
N LYS A 131 -6.38 -11.78 7.66
CA LYS A 131 -7.13 -12.94 8.15
C LYS A 131 -7.84 -12.63 9.47
N GLU A 132 -7.09 -12.08 10.42
CA GLU A 132 -7.62 -11.72 11.73
C GLU A 132 -8.75 -10.70 11.64
N ILE A 133 -8.61 -9.66 10.81
CA ILE A 133 -9.65 -8.64 10.60
C ILE A 133 -10.93 -9.27 10.04
N VAL A 134 -10.81 -10.12 9.02
CA VAL A 134 -11.98 -10.74 8.36
C VAL A 134 -12.67 -11.74 9.29
N GLN A 135 -11.91 -12.57 9.99
CA GLN A 135 -12.46 -13.60 10.89
C GLN A 135 -13.17 -13.02 12.12
N HIS A 136 -12.74 -11.84 12.59
CA HIS A 136 -13.34 -11.16 13.74
C HIS A 136 -14.32 -10.06 13.32
N SER A 137 -14.68 -9.97 12.04
CA SER A 137 -15.68 -8.99 11.60
C SER A 137 -17.08 -9.39 12.06
N GLU A 138 -17.85 -8.41 12.52
CA GLU A 138 -19.28 -8.54 12.81
C GLU A 138 -20.14 -8.36 11.56
N HIS A 139 -19.53 -7.94 10.45
CA HIS A 139 -20.20 -7.66 9.18
C HIS A 139 -20.05 -8.81 8.20
N ASN A 140 -21.11 -9.07 7.44
CA ASN A 140 -21.17 -10.12 6.42
C ASN A 140 -21.23 -9.55 5.00
N LYS A 141 -21.00 -8.24 4.82
CA LYS A 141 -20.90 -7.59 3.50
C LYS A 141 -19.58 -6.88 3.41
N ARG A 142 -18.98 -6.85 2.22
CA ARG A 142 -17.70 -6.17 2.00
C ARG A 142 -17.81 -5.16 0.88
N VAL A 143 -17.13 -4.04 1.07
CA VAL A 143 -16.87 -3.06 0.01
C VAL A 143 -15.38 -2.80 -0.08
N THR A 144 -14.87 -2.77 -1.30
CA THR A 144 -13.46 -2.46 -1.60
C THR A 144 -13.41 -1.18 -2.44
N LEU A 145 -12.52 -0.28 -2.06
CA LEU A 145 -12.33 1.01 -2.73
C LEU A 145 -10.85 1.21 -3.06
N ASP A 146 -10.57 1.69 -4.27
CA ASP A 146 -9.25 2.20 -4.61
C ASP A 146 -9.00 3.54 -3.88
N LEU A 147 -7.92 3.59 -3.09
CA LEU A 147 -7.55 4.75 -2.32
C LEU A 147 -7.20 5.95 -3.22
N ASP A 148 -6.36 5.74 -4.23
CA ASP A 148 -5.78 6.82 -5.04
C ASP A 148 -6.78 7.32 -6.10
N GLU A 149 -7.64 6.43 -6.58
CA GLU A 149 -8.60 6.75 -7.63
C GLU A 149 -9.98 7.16 -7.11
N VAL A 150 -10.48 6.50 -6.06
CA VAL A 150 -11.85 6.71 -5.57
C VAL A 150 -11.88 7.54 -4.28
N VAL A 151 -11.05 7.18 -3.28
CA VAL A 151 -11.11 7.79 -1.94
C VAL A 151 -10.43 9.16 -1.92
N PHE A 152 -9.24 9.27 -2.48
CA PHE A 152 -8.49 10.52 -2.57
C PHE A 152 -8.96 11.38 -3.73
N TYR A 153 -8.88 12.68 -3.51
CA TYR A 153 -9.05 13.64 -4.58
C TYR A 153 -7.74 13.77 -5.36
N ASN A 154 -7.73 13.26 -6.58
CA ASN A 154 -6.57 13.26 -7.47
C ASN A 154 -6.55 14.45 -8.46
N GLY A 155 -7.47 15.41 -8.34
CA GLY A 155 -7.56 16.57 -9.24
C GLY A 155 -8.20 16.30 -10.60
N LYS A 156 -8.40 15.03 -10.98
CA LYS A 156 -8.94 14.65 -12.29
C LYS A 156 -10.46 14.54 -12.27
N GLN A 157 -11.05 14.15 -11.15
CA GLN A 157 -12.48 13.85 -11.04
C GLN A 157 -13.12 14.39 -9.77
N GLY A 158 -14.37 14.84 -9.90
CA GLY A 158 -15.18 15.34 -8.81
C GLY A 158 -14.64 16.59 -8.13
N GLN A 159 -15.12 16.83 -6.92
CA GLN A 159 -14.64 17.90 -6.05
C GLN A 159 -13.96 17.30 -4.82
N ALA A 160 -13.20 18.11 -4.10
CA ALA A 160 -12.51 17.69 -2.89
C ALA A 160 -13.26 18.13 -1.63
N GLU A 161 -13.29 17.27 -0.61
CA GLU A 161 -13.73 17.63 0.73
C GLU A 161 -12.92 18.80 1.28
N LYS A 162 -13.51 19.56 2.23
CA LYS A 162 -12.81 20.68 2.87
C LYS A 162 -11.48 20.21 3.43
N ALA A 163 -10.41 20.94 3.09
CA ALA A 163 -9.09 20.64 3.64
C ALA A 163 -9.11 20.74 5.17
N LEU A 164 -8.28 19.92 5.81
CA LEU A 164 -8.10 19.98 7.26
C LEU A 164 -7.60 21.38 7.68
N PRO A 165 -7.95 21.86 8.88
CA PRO A 165 -7.47 23.16 9.35
C PRO A 165 -5.96 23.13 9.59
N PHE A 166 -5.32 24.31 9.52
CA PHE A 166 -3.92 24.45 9.90
C PHE A 166 -3.70 24.04 11.37
N PRO A 167 -2.63 23.28 11.70
CA PRO A 167 -1.52 22.83 10.83
C PRO A 167 -1.72 21.45 10.20
N LEU A 168 -2.87 20.79 10.39
CA LEU A 168 -3.10 19.42 9.95
C LEU A 168 -3.04 19.27 8.42
N ASN A 169 -3.44 20.28 7.65
CA ASN A 169 -3.29 20.29 6.20
C ASN A 169 -1.84 20.17 5.70
N LYS A 170 -0.84 20.53 6.51
CA LYS A 170 0.58 20.34 6.17
C LYS A 170 1.07 18.94 6.49
N ILE A 171 0.48 18.30 7.49
CA ILE A 171 0.82 16.94 7.92
C ILE A 171 0.13 15.92 7.01
N TYR A 172 -1.11 16.22 6.63
CA TYR A 172 -1.96 15.44 5.76
C TYR A 172 -2.33 16.31 4.54
N PRO A 173 -1.44 16.38 3.53
CA PRO A 173 -1.71 17.15 2.32
C PRO A 173 -2.86 16.55 1.50
N ASP A 174 -3.08 15.24 1.61
CA ASP A 174 -4.12 14.53 0.86
C ASP A 174 -5.53 14.93 1.34
N ARG A 175 -6.41 15.12 0.37
CA ARG A 175 -7.82 15.43 0.59
C ARG A 175 -8.67 14.27 0.09
N LEU A 176 -9.81 14.06 0.75
CA LEU A 176 -10.79 13.07 0.31
C LEU A 176 -11.62 13.63 -0.85
N ARG A 177 -12.08 12.74 -1.74
CA ARG A 177 -13.08 13.07 -2.75
C ARG A 177 -14.42 13.38 -2.06
N LEU A 178 -15.10 14.41 -2.55
CA LEU A 178 -16.41 14.85 -2.06
C LEU A 178 -17.40 13.68 -2.12
N GLY A 179 -18.09 13.44 -1.00
CA GLY A 179 -19.09 12.37 -0.88
C GLY A 179 -18.58 11.10 -0.20
N ILE A 180 -17.26 10.91 -0.07
CA ILE A 180 -16.66 9.80 0.68
C ILE A 180 -17.19 9.72 2.13
N PRO A 181 -17.29 10.84 2.89
CA PRO A 181 -17.84 10.78 4.24
C PRO A 181 -19.28 10.27 4.33
N ALA A 182 -20.12 10.66 3.37
CA ALA A 182 -21.51 10.21 3.33
C ALA A 182 -21.62 8.73 2.93
N LEU A 183 -20.80 8.31 1.94
CA LEU A 183 -20.72 6.94 1.47
C LEU A 183 -20.27 5.99 2.59
N PHE A 184 -19.18 6.32 3.30
CA PHE A 184 -18.65 5.50 4.40
C PHE A 184 -19.68 5.31 5.51
N ARG A 185 -20.35 6.38 5.94
CA ARG A 185 -21.40 6.28 6.97
C ARG A 185 -22.58 5.42 6.52
N MET A 186 -22.95 5.50 5.25
CA MET A 186 -24.00 4.67 4.69
C MET A 186 -23.58 3.20 4.67
N LEU A 187 -22.36 2.89 4.23
CA LEU A 187 -21.80 1.55 4.22
C LEU A 187 -21.74 0.95 5.63
N GLU A 188 -21.16 1.67 6.60
CA GLU A 188 -21.11 1.26 8.00
C GLU A 188 -22.51 0.96 8.56
N LYS A 189 -23.49 1.85 8.31
CA LYS A 189 -24.88 1.65 8.77
C LYS A 189 -25.55 0.42 8.15
N ASN A 190 -25.14 0.00 6.96
CA ASN A 190 -25.70 -1.15 6.27
C ASN A 190 -24.89 -2.45 6.47
N GLY A 191 -24.00 -2.47 7.47
CA GLY A 191 -23.25 -3.66 7.85
C GLY A 191 -22.17 -4.05 6.85
N PHE A 192 -21.51 -3.06 6.23
CA PHE A 192 -20.38 -3.31 5.34
C PHE A 192 -19.04 -3.15 6.08
N ASP A 193 -18.15 -4.09 5.80
CA ASP A 193 -16.72 -3.90 5.99
C ASP A 193 -16.12 -3.07 4.87
N ILE A 194 -15.50 -1.96 5.25
CA ILE A 194 -14.92 -1.01 4.32
C ILE A 194 -13.42 -1.28 4.19
N TRP A 195 -13.01 -1.79 3.04
CA TRP A 195 -11.63 -2.08 2.70
C TRP A 195 -11.11 -1.06 1.70
N VAL A 196 -9.94 -0.50 1.98
CA VAL A 196 -9.29 0.51 1.12
C VAL A 196 -7.97 -0.05 0.63
N TYR A 197 -7.78 -0.03 -0.70
CA TYR A 197 -6.62 -0.61 -1.38
C TYR A 197 -5.79 0.46 -2.08
N SER A 198 -4.48 0.29 -2.10
CA SER A 198 -3.56 1.19 -2.80
C SER A 198 -2.38 0.42 -3.36
N MET A 199 -2.02 0.69 -4.61
CA MET A 199 -0.76 0.21 -5.17
C MET A 199 0.45 0.92 -4.54
N ASN A 200 0.27 2.19 -4.16
CA ASN A 200 1.30 2.97 -3.48
C ASN A 200 1.54 2.49 -2.03
N TYR A 201 2.78 2.63 -1.55
CA TYR A 201 3.19 2.26 -0.19
C TYR A 201 2.91 3.38 0.83
N TYR A 202 1.63 3.70 1.04
CA TYR A 202 1.26 4.53 2.17
C TYR A 202 1.46 3.76 3.48
N SER A 203 1.86 4.45 4.53
CA SER A 203 1.77 3.86 5.85
C SER A 203 0.29 3.73 6.25
N THR A 204 -0.11 2.55 6.69
CA THR A 204 -1.49 2.27 7.11
C THR A 204 -1.93 3.20 8.25
N ASP A 205 -1.03 3.52 9.17
CA ASP A 205 -1.27 4.51 10.23
C ASP A 205 -1.56 5.91 9.71
N TYR A 206 -0.92 6.32 8.61
CA TYR A 206 -1.14 7.62 7.98
C TYR A 206 -2.58 7.68 7.46
N ILE A 207 -3.00 6.67 6.71
CA ILE A 207 -4.36 6.57 6.17
C ILE A 207 -5.40 6.48 7.30
N LYS A 208 -5.17 5.62 8.30
CA LYS A 208 -6.04 5.52 9.50
C LYS A 208 -6.16 6.85 10.23
N ALA A 209 -5.08 7.60 10.37
CA ALA A 209 -5.12 8.90 11.02
C ALA A 209 -5.88 9.93 10.17
N LEU A 210 -5.64 9.95 8.86
CA LEU A 210 -6.33 10.84 7.92
C LEU A 210 -7.84 10.61 7.92
N LEU A 211 -8.28 9.36 7.71
CA LEU A 211 -9.71 9.00 7.71
C LEU A 211 -10.40 9.40 9.02
N ARG A 212 -9.75 9.17 10.18
CA ARG A 212 -10.28 9.59 11.48
C ARG A 212 -10.45 11.11 11.59
N LYS A 213 -9.60 11.92 10.95
CA LYS A 213 -9.77 13.39 10.93
C LYS A 213 -10.99 13.84 10.12
N TYR A 214 -11.46 13.02 9.19
CA TYR A 214 -12.74 13.19 8.49
C TYR A 214 -13.89 12.42 9.15
N HIS A 215 -13.69 11.88 10.37
CA HIS A 215 -14.66 11.07 11.11
C HIS A 215 -15.08 9.78 10.39
N LEU A 216 -14.13 9.13 9.73
CA LEU A 216 -14.34 7.90 8.97
C LEU A 216 -13.53 6.75 9.59
N THR A 217 -14.09 5.54 9.48
CA THR A 217 -13.37 4.31 9.80
C THR A 217 -13.34 3.39 8.58
N ALA A 218 -12.19 2.72 8.40
CA ALA A 218 -12.05 1.65 7.42
C ALA A 218 -11.72 0.38 8.20
N THR A 219 -12.41 -0.71 7.90
CA THR A 219 -12.16 -2.04 8.47
C THR A 219 -10.74 -2.49 8.12
N GLY A 220 -10.38 -2.40 6.83
CA GLY A 220 -9.08 -2.81 6.33
C GLY A 220 -8.43 -1.76 5.44
N ILE A 221 -7.10 -1.61 5.56
CA ILE A 221 -6.30 -0.74 4.69
C ILE A 221 -5.13 -1.56 4.19
N VAL A 222 -5.07 -1.80 2.88
CA VAL A 222 -4.05 -2.62 2.24
C VAL A 222 -3.29 -1.77 1.22
N THR A 223 -1.99 -1.63 1.42
CA THR A 223 -1.11 -0.75 0.63
C THR A 223 0.04 -1.56 0.05
N GLY A 224 0.60 -1.11 -1.08
CA GLY A 224 1.71 -1.82 -1.73
C GLY A 224 1.27 -3.15 -2.36
N THR A 225 0.03 -3.22 -2.86
CA THR A 225 -0.59 -4.46 -3.37
C THR A 225 0.08 -5.00 -4.64
N SER A 226 0.79 -4.16 -5.39
CA SER A 226 1.37 -4.51 -6.70
C SER A 226 2.44 -5.60 -6.66
N LYS A 227 2.97 -5.96 -5.48
CA LYS A 227 4.08 -6.90 -5.33
C LYS A 227 3.78 -8.13 -4.46
N ARG A 228 2.52 -8.37 -4.08
CA ARG A 228 2.13 -9.61 -3.37
C ARG A 228 1.82 -10.69 -4.39
N THR A 229 2.87 -11.33 -4.89
CA THR A 229 2.81 -12.21 -6.06
C THR A 229 2.63 -13.69 -5.73
N ASN A 230 2.53 -14.09 -4.45
CA ASN A 230 2.31 -15.50 -4.13
C ASN A 230 0.88 -15.95 -4.52
N PRO A 231 0.72 -16.81 -5.55
CA PRO A 231 -0.60 -17.21 -6.03
C PRO A 231 -1.38 -18.04 -5.01
N GLU A 232 -0.70 -18.79 -4.15
CA GLU A 232 -1.33 -19.61 -3.12
C GLU A 232 -1.94 -18.73 -2.02
N ASP A 233 -1.22 -17.69 -1.60
CA ASP A 233 -1.76 -16.71 -0.64
C ASP A 233 -2.97 -15.97 -1.22
N LYS A 234 -2.94 -15.66 -2.52
CA LYS A 234 -4.07 -15.01 -3.19
C LYS A 234 -5.31 -15.91 -3.16
N LYS A 235 -5.19 -17.19 -3.53
CA LYS A 235 -6.31 -18.15 -3.47
C LYS A 235 -6.85 -18.30 -2.06
N LEU A 236 -5.96 -18.36 -1.07
CA LEU A 236 -6.36 -18.49 0.33
C LEU A 236 -7.13 -17.24 0.81
N MET A 237 -6.71 -16.03 0.39
CA MET A 237 -7.44 -14.80 0.69
C MET A 237 -8.79 -14.75 0.00
N GLU A 238 -8.85 -15.16 -1.28
CA GLU A 238 -10.12 -15.24 -2.03
C GLU A 238 -11.11 -16.19 -1.34
N ALA A 239 -10.67 -17.39 -0.97
CA ALA A 239 -11.49 -18.35 -0.23
C ALA A 239 -12.01 -17.76 1.10
N LEU A 240 -11.13 -17.13 1.88
CA LEU A 240 -11.51 -16.46 3.12
C LEU A 240 -12.62 -15.43 2.90
N TYR A 241 -12.52 -14.61 1.85
CA TYR A 241 -13.54 -13.61 1.57
C TYR A 241 -14.86 -14.21 1.11
N VAL A 242 -14.83 -15.30 0.35
CA VAL A 242 -16.03 -16.03 -0.09
C VAL A 242 -16.74 -16.65 1.11
N ASP A 243 -15.99 -17.22 2.05
CA ASP A 243 -16.55 -17.89 3.23
C ASP A 243 -17.14 -16.90 4.25
N ASN A 244 -16.60 -15.68 4.34
CA ASN A 244 -16.99 -14.69 5.36
C ASN A 244 -18.03 -13.66 4.90
N TYR A 245 -18.17 -13.42 3.60
CA TYR A 245 -19.05 -12.36 3.07
C TYR A 245 -20.15 -12.94 2.19
N LEU A 246 -21.36 -12.38 2.27
CA LEU A 246 -22.49 -12.71 1.38
C LEU A 246 -22.24 -12.15 -0.02
N TYR A 247 -21.72 -10.94 -0.10
CA TYR A 247 -21.30 -10.32 -1.36
C TYR A 247 -20.18 -9.31 -1.12
N THR A 248 -19.38 -9.09 -2.16
CA THR A 248 -18.36 -8.05 -2.21
C THR A 248 -18.70 -7.03 -3.29
N LEU A 249 -18.64 -5.75 -2.92
CA LEU A 249 -18.66 -4.63 -3.84
C LEU A 249 -17.25 -4.14 -4.14
N HIS A 250 -16.97 -3.87 -5.40
CA HIS A 250 -15.77 -3.24 -5.90
C HIS A 250 -16.18 -1.89 -6.50
N LEU A 251 -15.75 -0.81 -5.86
CA LEU A 251 -16.06 0.55 -6.32
C LEU A 251 -14.89 1.06 -7.12
N ASP A 252 -15.18 1.38 -8.37
CA ASP A 252 -14.30 2.09 -9.27
C ASP A 252 -14.90 3.49 -9.55
N ASN A 253 -14.20 4.31 -10.33
CA ASN A 253 -14.61 5.65 -10.68
C ASN A 253 -15.87 5.71 -11.55
N ALA A 254 -16.09 4.70 -12.38
CA ALA A 254 -17.16 4.67 -13.37
C ALA A 254 -18.27 3.67 -13.06
N GLU A 255 -18.03 2.71 -12.17
CA GLU A 255 -18.95 1.61 -11.93
C GLU A 255 -18.80 1.02 -10.53
N VAL A 256 -19.86 0.34 -10.11
CA VAL A 256 -19.90 -0.52 -8.93
C VAL A 256 -20.04 -1.95 -9.44
N SER A 257 -19.01 -2.75 -9.24
CA SER A 257 -19.03 -4.19 -9.52
C SER A 257 -19.43 -4.95 -8.26
N MET A 258 -20.34 -5.90 -8.37
CA MET A 258 -20.78 -6.78 -7.28
C MET A 258 -20.48 -8.21 -7.64
N PHE A 259 -19.85 -8.93 -6.72
CA PHE A 259 -19.80 -10.38 -6.73
C PHE A 259 -20.63 -10.92 -5.57
N ASP A 260 -21.70 -11.63 -5.92
CA ASP A 260 -22.62 -12.27 -4.98
C ASP A 260 -22.16 -13.71 -4.73
N ASN A 261 -21.70 -14.00 -3.51
CA ASN A 261 -21.19 -15.33 -3.16
C ASN A 261 -22.32 -16.35 -2.98
N VAL A 262 -23.55 -15.88 -2.69
CA VAL A 262 -24.72 -16.75 -2.45
C VAL A 262 -25.31 -17.19 -3.80
N ALA A 263 -25.54 -16.23 -4.69
CA ALA A 263 -26.05 -16.50 -6.03
C ALA A 263 -24.95 -16.97 -7.00
N ASN A 264 -23.68 -16.77 -6.64
CA ASN A 264 -22.52 -16.96 -7.51
C ASN A 264 -22.64 -16.15 -8.81
N GLU A 265 -23.06 -14.89 -8.69
CA GLU A 265 -23.32 -13.99 -9.81
C GLU A 265 -22.43 -12.74 -9.76
N PHE A 266 -22.01 -12.30 -10.93
CA PHE A 266 -21.29 -11.03 -11.11
C PHE A 266 -22.22 -10.02 -11.79
N ARG A 267 -22.35 -8.83 -11.20
CA ARG A 267 -23.19 -7.74 -11.72
C ARG A 267 -22.39 -6.44 -11.72
N VAL A 268 -22.59 -5.62 -12.75
CA VAL A 268 -21.94 -4.31 -12.88
C VAL A 268 -23.00 -3.24 -12.99
N TYR A 269 -22.85 -2.19 -12.19
CA TYR A 269 -23.76 -1.06 -12.13
C TYR A 269 -22.99 0.21 -12.52
N PRO A 270 -23.28 0.85 -13.67
CA PRO A 270 -22.60 2.06 -14.08
C PRO A 270 -23.01 3.24 -13.21
N ILE A 271 -22.05 4.14 -12.94
CA ILE A 271 -22.28 5.42 -12.27
C ILE A 271 -22.66 6.45 -13.34
N ASN A 272 -23.91 6.88 -13.31
CA ASN A 272 -24.53 7.74 -14.33
C ASN A 272 -24.43 9.24 -14.01
N ASP A 273 -24.20 9.60 -12.75
CA ASP A 273 -24.04 11.00 -12.30
C ASP A 273 -22.63 11.20 -11.71
N PRO A 274 -21.60 11.48 -12.55
CA PRO A 274 -20.23 11.68 -12.06
C PRO A 274 -20.07 12.86 -11.09
N GLU A 275 -20.93 13.88 -11.19
CA GLU A 275 -20.90 15.05 -10.30
C GLU A 275 -21.37 14.67 -8.89
N HIS A 276 -22.42 13.87 -8.78
CA HIS A 276 -22.96 13.36 -7.51
C HIS A 276 -22.75 11.85 -7.37
N TRP A 277 -21.59 11.37 -7.81
CA TRP A 277 -21.27 9.94 -7.93
C TRP A 277 -21.58 9.15 -6.65
N SER A 278 -21.27 9.71 -5.47
CA SER A 278 -21.50 9.04 -4.19
C SER A 278 -22.99 8.83 -3.91
N ARG A 279 -23.86 9.74 -4.37
CA ARG A 279 -25.32 9.59 -4.25
C ARG A 279 -25.81 8.45 -5.13
N ASP A 280 -25.28 8.36 -6.34
CA ASP A 280 -25.64 7.32 -7.29
C ASP A 280 -25.22 5.94 -6.77
N VAL A 281 -23.97 5.82 -6.28
CA VAL A 281 -23.48 4.62 -5.58
C VAL A 281 -24.37 4.25 -4.39
N ILE A 282 -24.80 5.22 -3.58
CA ILE A 282 -25.72 4.97 -2.46
C ILE A 282 -27.07 4.43 -2.96
N ASN A 283 -27.59 4.93 -4.08
CA ASN A 283 -28.85 4.45 -4.64
C ASN A 283 -28.72 3.03 -5.17
N ILE A 284 -27.64 2.73 -5.92
CA ILE A 284 -27.31 1.38 -6.37
C ILE A 284 -27.29 0.42 -5.17
N ILE A 285 -26.59 0.78 -4.08
CA ILE A 285 -26.46 -0.07 -2.89
C ILE A 285 -27.81 -0.32 -2.20
N LYS A 286 -28.73 0.66 -2.23
CA LYS A 286 -30.08 0.50 -1.66
C LYS A 286 -30.98 -0.42 -2.48
N GLU A 287 -30.71 -0.55 -3.78
CA GLU A 287 -31.45 -1.42 -4.69
C GLU A 287 -30.88 -2.85 -4.72
N LEU A 288 -29.76 -3.10 -4.04
CA LEU A 288 -29.18 -4.44 -3.94
C LEU A 288 -30.08 -5.37 -3.11
N PRO A 289 -30.07 -6.67 -3.42
CA PRO A 289 -30.83 -7.66 -2.66
C PRO A 289 -30.45 -7.64 -1.17
N SER A 290 -31.46 -7.55 -0.30
CA SER A 290 -31.29 -7.77 1.13
C SER A 290 -31.35 -9.27 1.40
N TYR A 291 -30.21 -9.86 1.73
CA TYR A 291 -30.15 -11.15 2.39
C TYR A 291 -30.41 -10.93 3.87
N ASP A 292 -31.58 -11.36 4.34
CA ASP A 292 -31.98 -11.36 5.75
C ASP A 292 -31.23 -12.45 6.55
#